data_AF-A0A087NB04-F1
#
_entry.id   AF-A0A087NB04-F1
#
_cell.length_a   1.000
_cell.length_b   1.000
_cell.length_c   1.000
_cell.angle_alpha   90.00
_cell.angle_beta   90.00
_cell.angle_gamma   90.00
#
_symmetry.space_group_name_H-M   'P 1'
#
loop_
_entity.id
_entity.type
_entity.pdbx_description
1 polymer ?
#
loop_
_entity_poly.entity_id
_entity_poly.type
_entity_poly.pdbx_seq_one_letter_code
_entity_poly.pdbx_strand_id
1 'polypeptide(L)'
;MVWASDKAKADARRGGTNDLVGLILFRDFVPEKKGVWRGSVFVPDIGQTFSGTITTLDDRRMEGKGCLTGRIMCKSQIWTKVN
;
A
#
# COMPACT_ATOMS: atom_id res chain seq x y z
N MET A 1 -2.44 -19.74 -7.20
CA MET A 1 -2.58 -18.42 -6.55
C MET A 1 -1.18 -17.91 -6.22
N VAL A 2 -0.70 -16.88 -6.93
CA VAL A 2 0.61 -16.29 -6.64
C VAL A 2 0.35 -14.96 -5.93
N TRP A 3 0.68 -14.88 -4.64
CA TRP A 3 0.34 -13.75 -3.77
C TRP A 3 1.17 -12.48 -4.05
N ALA A 4 2.34 -12.65 -4.67
CA ALA A 4 3.18 -11.58 -5.18
C ALA A 4 3.84 -12.05 -6.48
N SER A 5 3.90 -11.20 -7.50
CA SER A 5 4.59 -11.52 -8.75
C SER A 5 6.09 -11.65 -8.55
N ASP A 6 6.78 -12.39 -9.42
CA ASP A 6 8.24 -12.58 -9.29
C ASP A 6 9.00 -11.26 -9.45
N LYS A 7 8.46 -10.33 -10.24
CA LYS A 7 8.95 -8.94 -10.31
C LYS A 7 8.85 -8.24 -8.96
N ALA A 8 7.70 -8.31 -8.28
CA ALA A 8 7.54 -7.66 -6.98
C ALA A 8 8.49 -8.24 -5.92
N LYS A 9 8.69 -9.57 -5.91
CA LYS A 9 9.67 -10.22 -5.03
C LYS A 9 11.10 -9.77 -5.31
N ALA A 10 11.49 -9.66 -6.59
CA ALA A 10 12.82 -9.21 -6.97
C ALA A 10 13.05 -7.73 -6.62
N ASP A 11 12.04 -6.89 -6.81
CA ASP A 11 12.09 -5.45 -6.49
C ASP A 11 12.21 -5.25 -4.97
N ALA A 12 11.42 -5.97 -4.17
CA ALA A 12 11.52 -5.99 -2.71
C ALA A 12 12.89 -6.44 -2.20
N ARG A 13 13.48 -7.50 -2.79
CA ARG A 13 14.83 -7.96 -2.45
C ARG A 13 15.89 -6.90 -2.72
N ARG A 14 15.79 -6.17 -3.83
CA ARG A 14 16.71 -5.05 -4.12
C ARG A 14 16.57 -3.92 -3.09
N GLY A 15 15.36 -3.70 -2.57
CA GLY A 15 15.09 -2.78 -1.47
C GLY A 15 15.45 -3.30 -0.07
N GLY A 16 16.05 -4.50 0.04
CA GLY A 16 16.47 -5.11 1.31
C GLY A 16 15.40 -5.96 2.01
N THR A 17 14.25 -6.18 1.38
CA THR A 17 13.17 -7.03 1.91
C THR A 17 13.22 -8.42 1.28
N ASN A 18 13.75 -9.41 2.01
CA ASN A 18 13.91 -10.78 1.50
C ASN A 18 12.58 -11.55 1.40
N ASP A 19 11.68 -11.33 2.38
CA ASP A 19 10.38 -12.00 2.48
C ASP A 19 9.25 -10.98 2.31
N LEU A 20 8.80 -10.80 1.07
CA LEU A 20 7.71 -9.89 0.72
C LEU A 20 6.34 -10.44 1.14
N VAL A 21 6.14 -11.75 1.03
CA VAL A 21 4.86 -12.40 1.35
C VAL A 21 4.74 -12.58 2.86
N GLY A 22 3.62 -12.14 3.44
CA GLY A 22 3.39 -12.14 4.89
C GLY A 22 3.84 -10.85 5.59
N LEU A 23 4.50 -9.94 4.88
CA LEU A 23 4.88 -8.64 5.42
C LEU A 23 3.66 -7.72 5.58
N ILE A 24 3.58 -7.05 6.73
CA ILE A 24 2.55 -6.03 6.99
C ILE A 24 2.98 -4.72 6.32
N LEU A 25 2.35 -4.41 5.17
CA LEU A 25 2.62 -3.16 4.44
C LEU A 25 1.84 -1.97 5.01
N PHE A 26 0.62 -2.19 5.46
CA PHE A 26 -0.28 -1.15 5.97
C PHE A 26 -0.33 -1.20 7.49
N ARG A 27 0.02 -0.10 8.16
CA ARG A 27 0.10 0.00 9.63
C ARG A 27 -0.64 1.24 10.13
N ASP A 28 -1.20 1.13 11.33
CA ASP A 28 -1.78 2.25 12.08
C ASP A 28 -2.86 3.03 11.31
N PHE A 29 -3.69 2.33 10.53
CA PHE A 29 -4.80 2.96 9.82
C PHE A 29 -5.92 3.30 10.80
N VAL A 30 -6.19 4.59 10.97
CA VAL A 30 -7.26 5.15 11.80
C VAL A 30 -8.30 5.85 10.94
N PRO A 31 -9.57 5.86 11.35
CA PRO A 31 -10.62 6.54 10.60
C PRO A 31 -10.42 8.05 10.75
N GLU A 32 -10.33 8.76 9.62
CA GLU A 32 -10.25 10.23 9.60
C GLU A 32 -11.65 10.84 9.41
N LYS A 33 -12.47 10.23 8.55
CA LYS A 33 -13.86 10.61 8.28
C LYS A 33 -14.61 9.41 7.71
N LYS A 34 -15.93 9.54 7.54
CA LYS A 34 -16.76 8.46 6.98
C LYS A 34 -16.17 7.97 5.64
N GLY A 35 -15.78 6.69 5.61
CA GLY A 35 -15.21 6.05 4.42
C GLY A 35 -13.76 6.41 4.11
N VAL A 36 -13.05 7.12 4.97
CA VAL A 36 -11.64 7.50 4.75
C VAL A 36 -10.79 7.18 5.97
N TRP A 37 -9.69 6.48 5.71
CA TRP A 37 -8.74 6.02 6.69
C TRP A 37 -7.35 6.55 6.36
N ARG A 38 -6.57 6.90 7.38
CA ARG A 38 -5.19 7.34 7.20
C ARG A 38 -4.28 6.51 8.09
N GLY A 39 -3.12 6.13 7.55
CA GLY A 39 -2.10 5.39 8.27
C GLY A 39 -0.76 5.44 7.54
N SER A 40 0.10 4.48 7.86
CA SER A 40 1.44 4.36 7.33
C SER A 40 1.55 3.16 6.38
N VAL A 41 2.24 3.35 5.25
CA VAL A 41 2.43 2.34 4.20
C VAL A 41 3.92 2.13 3.99
N PHE A 42 4.38 0.91 4.22
CA PHE A 42 5.74 0.50 3.91
C PHE A 42 5.85 0.08 2.44
N VAL A 43 6.85 0.62 1.73
CA VAL A 43 7.16 0.30 0.34
C VAL A 43 8.46 -0.52 0.32
N PRO A 44 8.36 -1.86 0.20
CA PRO A 44 9.50 -2.77 0.32
C PRO A 44 10.50 -2.60 -0.83
N ASP A 45 10.06 -2.15 -2.00
CA ASP A 45 10.92 -1.91 -3.17
C ASP A 45 12.02 -0.87 -2.91
N ILE A 46 11.80 0.05 -1.97
CA ILE A 46 12.73 1.12 -1.61
C ILE A 46 12.98 1.22 -0.10
N GLY A 47 12.48 0.26 0.69
CA GLY A 47 12.70 0.19 2.15
C GLY A 47 12.18 1.39 2.95
N GLN A 48 11.21 2.16 2.45
CA GLN A 48 10.72 3.38 3.11
C GLN A 48 9.25 3.29 3.52
N THR A 49 8.86 4.07 4.53
CA THR A 49 7.48 4.18 5.01
C THR A 49 6.92 5.58 4.69
N PHE A 50 5.69 5.63 4.20
CA PHE A 50 5.00 6.86 3.81
C PHE A 50 3.61 6.95 4.42
N SER A 51 3.07 8.17 4.51
CA SER A 51 1.66 8.33 4.87
C SER A 51 0.76 7.92 3.69
N GLY A 52 -0.21 7.05 3.97
CA GLY A 52 -1.21 6.59 3.02
C GLY A 52 -2.62 6.95 3.46
N THR A 53 -3.51 7.10 2.50
CA THR A 53 -4.96 7.28 2.71
C THR A 53 -5.69 6.18 1.95
N ILE A 54 -6.65 5.54 2.60
CA ILE A 54 -7.57 4.58 1.97
C ILE A 54 -8.96 5.21 1.97
N THR A 55 -9.59 5.22 0.80
CA THR A 55 -10.96 5.72 0.62
C THR A 55 -11.85 4.59 0.10
N THR A 56 -12.95 4.32 0.78
CA THR A 56 -13.98 3.41 0.28
C THR A 56 -14.79 4.13 -0.79
N LEU A 57 -14.73 3.63 -2.03
CA LEU A 57 -15.48 4.21 -3.16
C LEU A 57 -16.90 3.64 -3.22
N ASP A 58 -17.03 2.32 -3.01
CA ASP A 58 -18.30 1.59 -2.89
C ASP A 58 -18.05 0.24 -2.18
N ASP A 59 -19.10 -0.59 -2.08
CA ASP A 59 -19.08 -1.89 -1.39
C ASP A 59 -18.03 -2.88 -1.95
N ARG A 60 -17.50 -2.65 -3.14
CA ARG A 60 -16.53 -3.53 -3.81
C ARG A 60 -15.22 -2.84 -4.17
N ARG A 61 -15.12 -1.51 -4.09
CA ARG A 61 -13.95 -0.75 -4.52
C ARG A 61 -13.38 0.14 -3.42
N MET A 62 -12.07 0.09 -3.29
CA MET A 62 -11.29 0.95 -2.41
C MET A 62 -10.18 1.65 -3.21
N GLU A 63 -9.95 2.92 -2.94
CA GLU A 63 -8.80 3.66 -3.45
C GLU A 63 -7.72 3.75 -2.37
N GLY A 64 -6.54 3.22 -2.65
CA GLY A 64 -5.33 3.46 -1.86
C GLY A 64 -4.49 4.56 -2.49
N LYS A 65 -4.20 5.63 -1.75
CA LYS A 65 -3.35 6.75 -2.19
C LYS A 65 -2.18 6.93 -1.24
N GLY A 66 -0.97 6.98 -1.77
CA GLY A 66 0.25 7.28 -1.01
C GLY A 66 1.10 8.30 -1.74
N CYS A 67 1.67 9.25 -1.01
CA CYS A 67 2.61 10.22 -1.57
C CYS A 67 3.98 10.00 -0.94
N LEU A 68 5.03 10.00 -1.77
CA LEU A 68 6.41 9.96 -1.28
C LEU A 68 6.72 11.22 -0.45
N THR A 69 7.69 11.10 0.45
CA THR A 69 8.22 12.20 1.28
C THR A 69 8.50 13.42 0.39
N GLY A 70 7.95 14.57 0.75
CA GLY A 70 8.05 15.80 -0.05
C GLY A 70 6.89 16.07 -1.03
N ARG A 71 5.85 15.23 -1.08
CA ARG A 71 4.63 15.41 -1.93
C ARG A 71 4.87 15.41 -3.45
N ILE A 72 6.06 15.03 -3.91
CA ILE A 72 6.42 15.12 -5.34
C ILE A 72 5.80 13.99 -6.18
N MET A 73 5.70 12.78 -5.62
CA MET A 73 5.18 11.62 -6.35
C MET A 73 4.07 10.95 -5.56
N CYS A 74 2.82 11.23 -5.94
CA CYS A 74 1.64 10.56 -5.42
C CYS A 74 1.23 9.43 -6.36
N LYS A 75 1.02 8.24 -5.80
CA LYS A 75 0.44 7.09 -6.50
C LYS A 75 -0.94 6.84 -5.91
N SER A 76 -1.92 6.60 -6.78
CA SER A 76 -3.22 6.04 -6.40
C SER A 76 -3.44 4.72 -7.11
N GLN A 77 -4.13 3.81 -6.45
CA GLN A 77 -4.55 2.52 -7.00
C GLN A 77 -5.95 2.20 -6.51
N ILE A 78 -6.79 1.68 -7.42
CA ILE A 78 -8.12 1.19 -7.08
C ILE A 78 -8.02 -0.33 -6.93
N TRP A 79 -8.36 -0.82 -5.75
CA TRP A 79 -8.51 -2.24 -5.48
C TRP A 79 -9.97 -2.63 -5.55
N THR A 80 -10.23 -3.69 -6.31
CA THR A 80 -11.54 -4.33 -6.36
C THR A 80 -11.51 -5.57 -5.49
N LYS A 81 -12.53 -5.73 -4.64
CA LYS A 81 -12.71 -6.89 -3.79
C LYS A 81 -12.83 -8.15 -4.66
N VAL A 82 -11.93 -9.10 -4.44
CA VAL A 82 -12.02 -10.46 -4.97
C VAL A 82 -13.06 -11.25 -4.16
N ASN A 83 -13.91 -11.99 -4.87
CA ASN A 83 -15.00 -12.80 -4.29
C ASN A 83 -14.48 -14.15 -3.79
#